data_AF-A0A1I3HMN2-F1
#
_entry.id   AF-A0A1I3HMN2-F1
#
_cell.length_a   1.000
_cell.length_b   1.000
_cell.length_c   1.000
_cell.angle_alpha   90.00
_cell.angle_beta   90.00
_cell.angle_gamma   90.00
#
_symmetry.space_group_name_H-M   'P 1'
#
loop_
_entity.id
_entity.type
_entity.pdbx_description
1 polymer ?
#
loop_
_entity_poly.entity_id
_entity_poly.type
_entity_poly.pdbx_seq_one_letter_code
_entity_poly.pdbx_strand_id
1 'polypeptide(L)' 'MEKVQRLRAMGSLCRQQAAYNSMNKWKLLAEAEYWDHLADLELSSYFQQCNATGSDEMERSQAITNSNEAGQKTISAA' A
#
# COMPACT_ATOMS: atom_id res chain seq x y z
N MET A 1 -1.12 -6.70 3.79
CA MET A 1 0.19 -6.62 4.47
C MET A 1 0.92 -7.96 4.64
N GLU A 2 0.23 -9.10 4.79
CA GLU A 2 0.87 -10.43 4.97
C GLU A 2 1.89 -10.77 3.87
N LYS A 3 1.56 -10.51 2.60
CA LYS A 3 2.48 -10.73 1.46
C LYS A 3 3.79 -9.94 1.59
N VAL A 4 3.71 -8.67 1.99
CA VAL A 4 4.90 -7.82 2.25
C VAL A 4 5.76 -8.42 3.37
N GLN A 5 5.14 -8.92 4.45
CA GLN A 5 5.87 -9.56 5.56
C GLN A 5 6.60 -10.81 5.08
N ARG A 6 5.95 -11.66 4.28
CA ARG A 6 6.56 -12.87 3.72
C ARG A 6 7.76 -12.54 2.83
N LEU A 7 7.62 -11.54 1.95
CA LEU A 7 8.71 -11.11 1.06
C LEU A 7 9.92 -10.61 1.86
N ARG A 8 9.71 -9.77 2.88
CA ARG A 8 10.79 -9.31 3.78
C ARG A 8 11.42 -10.42 4.59
N ALA A 9 10.64 -11.42 5.00
CA ALA A 9 11.15 -12.60 5.68
C ALA A 9 12.09 -13.40 4.77
N MET A 10 11.75 -13.55 3.48
CA MET A 10 12.62 -14.21 2.50
C MET A 10 13.94 -13.45 2.32
N GLY A 11 13.91 -12.12 2.14
CA GLY A 11 15.13 -11.32 2.05
C GLY A 11 16.01 -11.41 3.31
N SER A 12 15.38 -11.45 4.48
CA SER A 12 16.08 -11.63 5.76
C SER A 12 16.70 -13.01 5.91
N LEU A 13 16.06 -14.07 5.39
CA LEU A 13 16.61 -15.42 5.36
C LEU A 13 17.83 -15.49 4.43
N CYS A 14 17.76 -14.89 3.25
CA CYS A 14 18.88 -14.82 2.31
C CYS A 14 20.10 -14.12 2.94
N ARG A 15 19.91 -12.99 3.65
CA ARG A 15 20.99 -12.31 4.38
C ARG A 15 21.58 -13.16 5.50
N GLN A 16 20.75 -13.88 6.26
CA GLN A 16 21.23 -14.81 7.28
C GLN A 16 22.07 -15.92 6.65
N GLN A 17 21.60 -16.55 5.57
CA GLN A 17 22.36 -17.57 4.86
C GLN A 17 23.69 -17.03 4.31
N ALA A 18 23.71 -15.79 3.82
CA ALA A 18 24.91 -15.13 3.31
C ALA A 18 25.98 -14.90 4.39
N ALA A 19 25.57 -14.76 5.66
CA ALA A 19 26.49 -14.65 6.79
C ALA A 19 27.23 -15.97 7.08
N TYR A 20 26.59 -17.12 6.81
CA TYR A 20 27.15 -18.45 7.07
C TYR A 20 27.77 -19.12 5.83
N ASN A 21 27.46 -18.65 4.61
CA ASN A 21 27.97 -19.23 3.37
C ASN A 21 28.80 -18.22 2.56
N SER A 22 30.12 -18.20 2.78
CA SER A 22 31.04 -17.30 2.10
C SER A 22 31.14 -17.54 0.60
N MET A 23 31.00 -18.79 0.14
CA MET A 23 31.12 -19.17 -1.28
C MET A 23 29.95 -18.65 -2.11
N ASN A 24 28.74 -18.64 -1.55
CA ASN A 24 27.51 -18.17 -2.22
C ASN A 24 27.04 -16.80 -1.75
N LYS A 25 27.84 -16.08 -0.96
CA LYS A 25 27.45 -14.82 -0.32
C LYS A 25 26.89 -13.80 -1.31
N TRP A 26 27.58 -13.57 -2.42
CA TRP A 26 27.17 -12.58 -3.42
C TRP A 26 25.81 -12.92 -4.04
N LYS A 27 25.56 -14.20 -4.34
CA LYS A 27 24.29 -14.66 -4.91
C LYS A 27 23.14 -14.49 -3.92
N LEU A 28 23.38 -14.85 -2.67
CA LEU A 28 22.38 -14.72 -1.59
C LEU A 28 22.06 -13.25 -1.29
N LEU A 29 23.03 -12.35 -1.39
CA LEU A 29 22.79 -10.92 -1.24
C LEU A 29 21.97 -10.35 -2.41
N ALA A 30 22.26 -10.75 -3.66
CA ALA A 30 21.46 -10.35 -4.81
C ALA A 30 20.02 -10.87 -4.72
N GLU A 31 19.83 -12.10 -4.22
CA GLU A 31 18.51 -12.65 -3.98
C GLU A 31 17.77 -11.87 -2.86
N ALA A 32 18.48 -11.44 -1.81
CA ALA A 32 17.90 -10.60 -0.77
C ALA A 32 17.41 -9.26 -1.32
N GLU A 33 18.20 -8.58 -2.15
CA GLU A 33 17.79 -7.34 -2.82
C GLU A 33 16.55 -7.54 -3.69
N TYR A 34 16.48 -8.64 -4.44
CA TYR A 34 15.30 -8.99 -5.23
C TYR A 34 14.03 -9.10 -4.37
N TRP A 35 14.11 -9.79 -3.23
CA TRP A 35 12.97 -9.94 -2.32
C TRP A 35 12.54 -8.61 -1.68
N ASP A 36 13.50 -7.76 -1.30
CA ASP A 36 13.20 -6.44 -0.75
C ASP A 36 12.51 -5.56 -1.82
N HIS A 37 12.99 -5.59 -3.06
CA HIS A 37 12.39 -4.82 -4.15
C HIS A 37 10.94 -5.24 -4.45
N LEU A 38 10.64 -6.54 -4.39
CA LEU A 38 9.27 -7.06 -4.51
C LEU A 38 8.39 -6.62 -3.34
N ALA A 39 8.93 -6.60 -2.11
CA ALA A 39 8.18 -6.16 -0.94
C ALA A 39 7.79 -4.68 -1.06
N ASP A 40 8.69 -3.84 -1.56
CA ASP A 40 8.46 -2.41 -1.76
C ASP A 40 7.46 -2.14 -2.88
N LEU A 41 7.51 -2.92 -3.97
CA LEU A 41 6.51 -2.84 -5.04
C LEU A 41 5.11 -3.22 -4.53
N GLU A 42 5.00 -4.32 -3.77
CA GLU A 42 3.74 -4.76 -3.18
C GLU A 42 3.18 -3.72 -2.19
N LEU A 43 4.05 -3.15 -1.37
CA LEU A 43 3.67 -2.11 -0.41
C LEU A 43 3.18 -0.85 -1.12
N SER A 44 3.89 -0.42 -2.15
CA SER A 44 3.51 0.75 -2.96
C SER A 44 2.17 0.54 -3.65
N SER A 45 1.95 -0.65 -4.22
CA SER A 45 0.66 -1.01 -4.84
C SER A 45 -0.48 -1.01 -3.82
N TYR A 46 -0.25 -1.54 -2.62
CA TYR A 46 -1.24 -1.52 -1.55
C TYR A 46 -1.64 -0.09 -1.17
N PHE A 47 -0.67 0.80 -0.97
CA PHE A 47 -0.96 2.20 -0.66
C PHE A 47 -1.66 2.93 -1.81
N GLN A 48 -1.27 2.67 -3.06
CA GLN A 48 -1.95 3.25 -4.22
C GLN A 48 -3.43 2.83 -4.27
N GLN A 49 -3.74 1.56 -3.99
CA GLN A 49 -5.11 1.08 -3.92
C GLN A 49 -5.89 1.73 -2.78
N CYS A 50 -5.33 1.80 -1.56
CA CYS A 50 -5.97 2.44 -0.43
C CYS A 50 -6.27 3.93 -0.68
N ASN A 51 -5.32 4.64 -1.30
CA ASN A 51 -5.47 6.06 -1.60
C ASN A 51 -6.52 6.30 -2.70
N ALA A 52 -6.60 5.42 -3.70
CA ALA A 52 -7.64 5.48 -4.73
C ALA A 52 -9.03 5.30 -4.12
N THR A 53 -9.21 4.27 -3.28
CA THR A 53 -10.51 4.02 -2.62
C THR A 53 -10.93 5.15 -1.67
N GLY A 54 -9.99 5.77 -0.96
CA GLY A 54 -10.29 6.89 -0.07
C GLY A 54 -10.68 8.17 -0.82
N SER A 55 -10.13 8.39 -2.02
CA SER A 55 -10.49 9.51 -2.89
C SER A 55 -11.93 9.37 -3.40
N ASP A 56 -12.31 8.16 -3.85
CA ASP A 56 -13.66 7.89 -4.36
C ASP A 56 -14.73 8.08 -3.26
N GLU A 57 -14.41 7.70 -2.02
CA GLU A 57 -15.31 7.86 -0.87
C GLU A 57 -15.47 9.33 -0.44
N MET A 58 -14.38 10.12 -0.49
CA MET A 58 -14.43 11.57 -0.26
C MET A 58 -15.22 12.29 -1.36
N GLU A 59 -15.03 11.94 -2.63
CA GLU A 59 -15.77 12.53 -3.76
C GLU A 59 -17.27 12.22 -3.66
N ARG A 60 -17.62 10.98 -3.31
CA ARG A 60 -19.02 10.59 -3.08
C ARG A 60 -19.65 11.34 -1.91
N SER A 61 -18.91 11.51 -0.82
CA SER A 61 -19.39 12.24 0.35
C SER A 61 -19.62 13.73 0.04
N GLN A 62 -18.73 14.35 -0.74
CA GLN A 62 -18.89 15.73 -1.21
C GLN A 62 -20.07 15.90 -2.18
N ALA A 63 -20.28 14.95 -3.09
CA ALA A 63 -21.43 14.97 -4.00
C ALA A 63 -22.76 14.92 -3.24
N ILE A 64 -22.84 14.12 -2.17
CA ILE A 64 -24.02 14.03 -1.32
C ILE A 64 -24.21 15.33 -0.53
N THR A 65 -23.18 15.90 0.12
CA THR A 65 -23.34 17.16 0.86
C THR A 65 -23.76 18.32 -0.04
N ASN A 66 -23.19 18.42 -1.25
CA ASN A 66 -23.51 19.48 -2.20
C ASN A 66 -24.95 19.36 -2.74
N SER A 67 -25.46 18.14 -2.92
CA SER A 67 -26.84 17.93 -3.36
C SER A 67 -27.87 18.35 -2.29
N ASN A 68 -27.50 18.27 -1.02
CA ASN A 68 -28.39 18.59 0.11
C ASN A 68 -28.51 20.10 0.34
N GLU A 69 -27.48 20.88 -0.02
CA GLU A 69 -27.46 22.33 0.16
C GLU A 69 -28.26 23.07 -0.93
N ALA A 70 -28.32 22.51 -2.15
CA ALA A 70 -29.13 23.04 -3.25
C ALA A 70 -30.65 22.93 -3.02
N GLY A 71 -31.09 22.02 -2.13
CA GLY A 71 -32.52 21.77 -1.83
C GLY A 71 -33.11 22.56 -0.66
N GLN A 72 -32.28 23.25 0.14
CA GLN A 72 -32.73 23.96 1.36
C GLN A 72 -32.85 25.47 1.15
N LYS A 73 -33.71 25.90 0.21
CA LYS A 73 -34.25 27.26 0.24
C LYS A 73 -35.74 27.20 -0.01
N THR A 74 -36.47 28.01 0.74
CA THR A 74 -37.91 28.33 0.62
C THR A 74 -38.90 27.44 1.36
N ILE A 75 -38.98 27.57 2.69
CA ILE A 75 -40.30 27.74 3.33
C ILE A 75 -40.13 28.56 4.62
N SER A 76 -40.25 29.89 4.50
CA SER A 76 -40.59 30.75 5.63
C SER A 76 -42.08 31.06 5.45
N ALA A 77 -42.90 30.43 6.29
CA ALA A 77 -44.35 30.63 6.33
C ALA A 77 -44.69 32.04 6.85
N ALA A 78 -45.81 32.54 6.35
CA ALA A 78 -46.39 33.87 6.54
C ALA A 78 -46.79 34.20 7.99
#